data_AF-A0A5M3MUZ0-F1
#
_entry.id   AF-A0A5M3MUZ0-F1
#
_cell.length_a   1.000
_cell.length_b   1.000
_cell.length_c   1.000
_cell.angle_alpha   90.00
_cell.angle_beta   90.00
_cell.angle_gamma   90.00
#
_symmetry.space_group_name_H-M   'P 1'
#
loop_
_entity.id
_entity.type
_entity.pdbx_description
1 polymer ?
#
loop_
_entity_poly.entity_id
_entity_poly.type
_entity_poly.pdbx_seq_one_letter_code
_entity_poly.pdbx_strand_id
1 'polypeptide(L)'
;MSVARAATLLRPRATQGALTAVNRRHSHHDSHGHAAEESVAYPAEPGFNTPLWRGTILFGLLAVGFYKFAPERGDDVYLTRYLSYLSTPRDVWARLNERHLELSQEASKNIMLQANAKRPDMHRFRHPQTIVAGSPHCNPVGAVPNTQ
;
A
#
# COMPACT_ATOMS: atom_id res chain seq x y z
N MET A 1 13.24 -20.50 15.49
CA MET A 1 12.38 -21.24 14.56
C MET A 1 12.28 -20.45 13.27
N SER A 2 12.76 -21.05 12.19
CA SER A 2 12.88 -20.47 10.85
C SER A 2 11.54 -20.58 10.13
N VAL A 3 11.05 -19.48 9.55
CA VAL A 3 9.91 -19.52 8.62
C VAL A 3 10.30 -18.69 7.39
N ALA A 4 11.00 -19.35 6.48
CA ALA A 4 11.20 -18.89 5.13
C ALA A 4 9.84 -18.86 4.41
N ARG A 5 9.31 -17.66 4.14
CA ARG A 5 8.19 -17.49 3.20
C ARG A 5 8.75 -17.35 1.80
N ALA A 6 8.83 -18.50 1.13
CA ALA A 6 8.89 -18.59 -0.32
C ALA A 6 7.60 -17.98 -0.91
N ALA A 7 7.74 -16.87 -1.64
CA ALA A 7 6.70 -16.37 -2.52
C ALA A 7 7.17 -16.58 -3.95
N THR A 8 6.47 -17.46 -4.65
CA THR A 8 6.72 -17.94 -5.99
C THR A 8 6.51 -16.83 -7.02
N LEU A 9 7.46 -16.71 -7.95
CA LEU A 9 7.42 -15.85 -9.13
C LEU A 9 6.27 -16.30 -10.05
N LEU A 10 5.18 -15.54 -10.11
CA LEU A 10 4.15 -15.70 -11.12
C LEU A 10 4.64 -15.07 -12.42
N ARG A 11 5.13 -15.93 -13.33
CA ARG A 11 5.47 -15.61 -14.71
C ARG A 11 4.17 -15.57 -15.52
N PRO A 12 3.76 -14.43 -16.13
CA PRO A 12 2.63 -14.44 -17.03
C PRO A 12 2.99 -15.23 -18.29
N ARG A 13 2.26 -16.33 -18.52
CA ARG A 13 2.33 -17.15 -19.72
C ARG A 13 1.58 -16.40 -20.83
N ALA A 14 2.30 -15.84 -21.79
CA ALA A 14 1.70 -15.26 -22.98
C ALA A 14 1.03 -16.37 -23.80
N THR A 15 -0.30 -16.36 -23.83
CA THR A 15 -1.09 -17.16 -24.77
C THR A 15 -1.04 -16.48 -26.13
N GLN A 16 -0.21 -17.02 -27.02
CA GLN A 16 -0.36 -16.80 -28.45
C GLN A 16 -1.63 -17.51 -28.93
N GLY A 17 -2.45 -16.82 -29.73
CA GLY A 17 -3.46 -17.47 -30.59
C GLY A 17 -4.84 -16.83 -30.55
N ALA A 18 -5.03 -15.73 -31.28
CA ALA A 18 -6.32 -15.43 -31.90
C ALA A 18 -6.07 -15.15 -33.38
N LEU A 19 -6.55 -16.09 -34.20
CA LEU A 19 -6.53 -16.07 -35.65
C LEU A 19 -7.49 -14.97 -36.13
N THR A 20 -6.99 -14.00 -36.89
CA THR A 20 -7.82 -13.19 -37.79
C THR A 20 -7.44 -13.50 -39.21
N ALA A 21 -8.23 -14.38 -39.82
CA ALA A 21 -8.23 -14.62 -41.25
C ALA A 21 -8.83 -13.41 -41.99
N VAL A 22 -8.03 -12.87 -42.92
CA VAL A 22 -8.38 -12.44 -44.29
C VAL A 22 -9.56 -11.47 -44.47
N ASN A 23 -9.28 -10.30 -45.04
CA ASN A 23 -9.70 -9.90 -46.40
C ASN A 23 -9.68 -8.37 -46.57
N ARG A 24 -8.80 -7.81 -47.41
CA ARG A 24 -9.22 -7.06 -48.61
C ARG A 24 -8.09 -6.38 -49.38
N ARG A 25 -8.05 -6.78 -50.67
CA ARG A 25 -7.83 -5.97 -51.89
C ARG A 25 -6.41 -5.54 -52.21
N HIS A 26 -5.88 -6.23 -53.21
CA HIS A 26 -4.83 -5.75 -54.09
C HIS A 26 -5.34 -4.52 -54.85
N SER A 27 -4.62 -3.40 -54.78
CA SER A 27 -4.69 -2.35 -55.79
C SER A 27 -3.47 -2.50 -56.70
N HIS A 28 -3.72 -2.90 -57.94
CA HIS A 28 -2.77 -2.81 -59.04
C HIS A 28 -2.44 -1.33 -59.24
N HIS A 29 -1.18 -0.95 -59.10
CA HIS A 29 -0.69 0.34 -59.58
C HIS A 29 0.24 0.06 -60.75
N ASP A 30 -0.23 0.46 -61.94
CA ASP A 30 0.54 0.45 -63.17
C ASP A 30 1.81 1.31 -63.01
N SER A 31 2.91 0.75 -63.48
CA SER A 31 4.22 1.37 -63.53
C SER A 31 4.30 2.38 -64.68
N HIS A 32 4.43 3.66 -64.36
CA HIS A 32 5.02 4.65 -65.26
C HIS A 32 6.30 5.18 -64.64
N GLY A 33 7.43 4.69 -65.15
CA GLY A 33 8.75 5.17 -64.80
C GLY A 33 9.00 6.55 -65.40
N HIS A 34 9.35 7.51 -64.54
CA HIS A 34 10.12 8.68 -64.92
C HIS A 34 11.44 8.62 -64.16
N ALA A 35 12.51 8.57 -64.94
CA ALA A 35 13.88 8.48 -64.48
C ALA A 35 14.33 9.81 -63.84
N ALA A 36 15.02 9.67 -62.71
CA ALA A 36 16.04 10.55 -62.16
C ALA A 36 15.68 12.03 -62.00
N GLU A 37 15.19 12.39 -60.81
CA GLU A 37 15.94 13.30 -59.92
C GLU A 37 15.84 12.77 -58.49
N GLU A 38 16.98 12.71 -57.82
CA GLU A 38 17.18 12.21 -56.45
C GLU A 38 16.48 13.15 -55.45
N SER A 39 15.16 13.04 -55.34
CA SER A 39 14.40 13.67 -54.27
C SER A 39 14.49 12.78 -53.04
N VAL A 40 15.25 13.25 -52.05
CA VAL A 40 15.29 12.69 -50.70
C VAL A 40 13.85 12.49 -50.24
N ALA A 41 13.39 11.24 -50.19
CA ALA A 41 12.06 10.90 -49.75
C ALA A 41 11.95 11.21 -48.25
N TYR A 42 11.51 12.43 -47.93
CA TYR A 42 11.20 12.80 -46.54
C TYR A 42 10.08 11.87 -46.05
N PRO A 43 10.24 11.26 -44.86
CA PRO A 43 9.15 10.49 -44.28
C PRO A 43 7.94 11.41 -44.13
N ALA A 44 6.74 10.90 -44.46
CA ALA A 44 5.52 11.67 -44.31
C ALA A 44 5.44 12.19 -42.86
N GLU A 45 5.43 13.51 -42.71
CA GLU A 45 5.43 14.15 -41.40
C GLU A 45 4.23 13.63 -40.58
N PRO A 46 4.40 13.35 -39.28
CA PRO A 46 3.30 12.92 -38.42
C PRO A 46 2.27 14.06 -38.28
N GLY A 47 1.29 14.09 -39.18
CA GLY A 47 0.26 15.14 -39.21
C GLY A 47 -0.69 15.08 -38.00
N PHE A 48 -1.70 15.95 -38.03
CA PHE A 48 -2.73 16.06 -36.99
C PHE A 48 -3.65 14.82 -36.83
N ASN A 49 -3.46 13.78 -37.66
CA ASN A 49 -4.18 12.51 -37.58
C ASN A 49 -3.37 11.40 -36.88
N THR A 50 -2.36 11.78 -36.09
CA THR A 50 -1.65 10.83 -35.23
C THR A 50 -2.52 10.39 -34.05
N PRO A 51 -2.26 9.20 -33.45
CA PRO A 51 -3.02 8.70 -32.30
C PRO A 51 -3.07 9.68 -31.13
N LEU A 52 -2.01 10.48 -30.96
CA LEU A 52 -1.91 11.50 -29.92
C LEU A 52 -2.92 12.64 -30.15
N TRP A 53 -2.96 13.24 -31.34
CA TRP A 53 -3.91 14.33 -31.66
C TRP A 53 -5.36 13.86 -31.70
N ARG A 54 -5.61 12.62 -32.12
CA ARG A 54 -6.96 12.03 -32.05
C ARG A 54 -7.42 11.86 -30.60
N GLY A 55 -6.53 11.39 -29.73
CA GLY A 55 -6.80 11.28 -28.30
C GLY A 55 -7.10 12.63 -27.65
N THR A 56 -6.30 13.66 -27.95
CA THR A 56 -6.51 15.01 -27.38
C THR A 56 -7.81 15.66 -27.87
N ILE A 57 -8.18 15.51 -29.15
CA ILE A 57 -9.44 16.02 -29.67
C ILE A 57 -10.63 15.30 -29.03
N LEU A 58 -10.59 13.97 -28.93
CA LEU A 58 -11.65 13.20 -28.28
C LEU A 58 -11.80 13.55 -26.80
N PHE A 59 -10.68 13.68 -26.09
CA PHE A 59 -10.70 14.07 -24.68
C PHE A 59 -11.20 15.51 -24.48
N GLY A 60 -10.80 16.44 -25.35
CA GLY A 60 -11.30 17.81 -25.35
C GLY A 60 -12.80 17.89 -25.60
N LEU A 61 -13.32 17.15 -26.59
CA LEU A 61 -14.76 17.07 -26.85
C LEU A 61 -15.52 16.43 -25.68
N LEU A 62 -14.96 15.38 -25.08
CA LEU A 62 -15.54 14.74 -23.90
C LEU A 62 -15.61 15.70 -22.73
N ALA A 63 -14.55 16.49 -22.47
CA ALA A 63 -14.51 17.47 -21.40
C ALA A 63 -15.56 18.59 -21.60
N VAL A 64 -15.71 19.11 -22.82
CA VAL A 64 -16.73 20.13 -23.15
C VAL A 64 -18.14 19.55 -23.05
N GLY A 65 -18.35 18.33 -23.56
CA GLY A 65 -19.61 17.62 -23.44
C GLY A 65 -19.98 17.38 -21.97
N PHE A 66 -19.01 16.96 -21.17
CA PHE A 66 -19.18 16.79 -19.73
C PHE A 66 -19.53 18.11 -19.05
N TYR A 67 -18.83 19.21 -19.33
CA TYR A 67 -19.14 20.51 -18.72
C TYR A 67 -20.57 20.99 -19.03
N LYS A 68 -21.02 20.81 -20.27
CA LYS A 68 -22.31 21.37 -20.72
C LYS A 68 -23.52 20.48 -20.41
N PHE A 69 -23.30 19.17 -20.28
CA PHE A 69 -24.35 18.18 -20.00
C PHE A 69 -24.18 17.46 -18.67
N ALA A 70 -23.25 17.91 -17.81
CA ALA A 70 -23.11 17.38 -16.46
C ALA A 70 -24.43 17.61 -15.71
N PRO A 71 -25.03 16.56 -15.13
CA PRO A 71 -26.15 16.71 -14.21
C PRO A 71 -25.76 17.63 -13.06
N GLU A 72 -26.70 18.46 -12.61
CA GLU A 72 -26.51 19.24 -11.38
C GLU A 72 -26.19 18.30 -10.20
N ARG A 73 -25.39 18.78 -9.24
CA ARG A 73 -25.07 18.02 -8.03
C ARG A 73 -26.34 17.88 -7.18
N GLY A 74 -27.11 16.85 -7.45
CA GLY A 74 -28.28 16.44 -6.68
C GLY A 74 -28.27 14.94 -6.41
N ASP A 75 -28.79 14.55 -5.25
CA ASP A 75 -28.90 13.15 -4.85
C ASP A 75 -29.88 12.34 -5.70
N ASP A 76 -30.67 13.01 -6.55
CA ASP A 76 -31.69 12.42 -7.43
C ASP A 76 -31.13 11.93 -8.78
N VAL A 77 -29.83 12.11 -9.02
CA VAL A 77 -29.19 11.57 -10.22
C VAL A 77 -29.02 10.06 -10.05
N TYR A 78 -29.58 9.26 -10.97
CA TYR A 78 -29.53 7.79 -10.94
C TYR A 78 -28.12 7.24 -10.69
N LEU A 79 -27.11 7.83 -11.33
CA LEU A 79 -25.72 7.44 -11.18
C LEU A 79 -25.22 7.69 -9.74
N THR A 80 -25.46 8.87 -9.18
CA THR A 80 -25.08 9.22 -7.80
C THR A 80 -25.77 8.30 -6.80
N ARG A 81 -27.06 8.00 -6.99
CA ARG A 81 -27.81 7.05 -6.15
C ARG A 81 -27.22 5.65 -6.22
N TYR A 82 -26.90 5.17 -7.42
CA TYR A 82 -26.27 3.85 -7.59
C TYR A 82 -24.88 3.79 -6.94
N LEU A 83 -24.06 4.83 -7.11
CA LEU A 83 -22.77 4.93 -6.42
C LEU A 83 -22.93 4.99 -4.91
N SER A 84 -23.94 5.72 -4.41
CA SER A 84 -24.20 5.83 -2.96
C SER A 84 -24.56 4.47 -2.36
N TYR A 85 -25.32 3.64 -3.08
CA TYR A 85 -25.66 2.29 -2.66
C TYR A 85 -24.45 1.36 -2.58
N LEU A 86 -23.50 1.50 -3.51
CA LEU A 86 -22.25 0.73 -3.50
C LEU A 86 -21.20 1.29 -2.52
N SER A 87 -21.32 2.57 -2.16
CA SER A 87 -20.37 3.23 -1.26
C SER A 87 -20.64 2.85 0.19
N THR A 88 -19.57 2.60 0.94
CA THR A 88 -19.68 2.39 2.39
C THR A 88 -20.12 3.69 3.07
N PRO A 89 -21.13 3.66 3.97
CA PRO A 89 -21.60 4.85 4.66
C PRO A 89 -20.50 5.44 5.55
N ARG A 90 -20.50 6.77 5.70
CA ARG A 90 -19.47 7.51 6.44
C ARG A 90 -19.36 7.07 7.91
N ASP A 91 -20.47 6.67 8.52
CA ASP A 91 -20.52 6.24 9.92
C ASP A 91 -19.68 4.98 10.18
N VAL A 92 -19.59 4.08 9.20
CA VAL A 92 -18.76 2.87 9.32
C VAL A 92 -17.29 3.25 9.36
N TRP A 93 -16.87 4.20 8.50
CA TRP A 93 -15.50 4.71 8.52
C TRP A 93 -15.16 5.45 9.81
N ALA A 94 -16.10 6.24 10.34
CA ALA A 94 -15.93 6.91 11.63
C ALA A 94 -15.68 5.89 12.75
N ARG A 95 -16.52 4.85 12.86
CA ARG A 95 -16.37 3.77 13.84
C ARG A 95 -15.04 3.01 13.71
N LEU A 96 -14.61 2.73 12.48
CA LEU A 96 -13.32 2.07 12.23
C LEU A 96 -12.14 2.94 12.66
N ASN A 97 -12.20 4.25 12.40
CA ASN A 97 -11.16 5.19 12.80
C ASN A 97 -11.09 5.34 14.32
N GLU A 98 -12.24 5.45 14.99
CA GLU A 98 -12.33 5.45 16.46
C GLU A 98 -11.71 4.18 17.04
N ARG A 99 -12.07 3.01 16.49
CA ARG A 99 -11.50 1.73 16.94
C ARG A 99 -9.98 1.67 16.76
N HIS A 100 -9.47 2.17 15.63
CA HIS A 100 -8.02 2.21 15.40
C HIS A 100 -7.31 3.16 16.37
N LEU A 101 -7.95 4.29 16.71
CA LEU A 101 -7.44 5.24 17.69
C LEU A 101 -7.35 4.61 19.09
N GLU A 102 -8.38 3.89 19.52
CA GLU A 102 -8.37 3.11 20.77
C GLU A 102 -7.23 2.10 20.80
N LEU A 103 -7.10 1.28 19.76
CA LEU A 103 -6.06 0.25 19.68
C LEU A 103 -4.65 0.86 19.68
N SER A 104 -4.46 2.00 19.02
CA SER A 104 -3.18 2.73 19.00
C SER A 104 -2.83 3.28 20.38
N GLN A 105 -3.84 3.76 21.11
CA GLN A 105 -3.67 4.23 22.47
C GLN A 105 -3.32 3.07 23.43
N GLU A 106 -4.01 1.94 23.32
CA GLU A 106 -3.72 0.74 24.11
C GLU A 106 -2.32 0.19 23.83
N ALA A 107 -1.91 0.12 22.56
CA ALA A 107 -0.55 -0.28 22.19
C ALA A 107 0.50 0.64 22.83
N SER A 108 0.27 1.95 22.80
CA SER A 108 1.17 2.94 23.42
C SER A 108 1.24 2.77 24.94
N LYS A 109 0.11 2.53 25.62
CA LYS A 109 0.07 2.23 27.07
C LYS A 109 0.85 0.97 27.41
N ASN A 110 0.70 -0.09 26.61
CA ASN A 110 1.42 -1.35 26.81
C ASN A 110 2.93 -1.17 26.65
N ILE A 111 3.36 -0.39 25.65
CA ILE A 111 4.78 -0.05 25.47
C ILE A 111 5.29 0.74 26.69
N MET A 112 4.55 1.74 27.16
CA MET A 112 4.94 2.50 28.35
C MET A 112 5.02 1.62 29.60
N LEU A 113 4.11 0.67 29.77
CA LEU A 113 4.14 -0.28 30.89
C LEU A 113 5.39 -1.16 30.85
N GLN A 114 5.71 -1.71 29.68
CA GLN A 114 6.90 -2.55 29.50
C GLN A 114 8.19 -1.75 29.64
N ALA A 115 8.24 -0.53 29.10
CA ALA A 115 9.41 0.34 29.18
C ALA A 115 9.74 0.78 30.61
N ASN A 116 8.71 1.01 31.45
CA ASN A 116 8.89 1.39 32.85
C ASN A 116 9.08 0.19 33.79
N ALA A 117 8.97 -1.05 33.31
CA ALA A 117 9.14 -2.22 34.14
C ALA A 117 10.61 -2.38 34.56
N LYS A 118 10.90 -2.14 35.85
CA LYS A 118 12.22 -2.42 36.43
C LYS A 118 12.30 -3.89 36.84
N ARG A 119 13.42 -4.56 36.54
CA ARG A 119 13.72 -5.88 37.11
C ARG A 119 13.81 -5.74 38.64
N PRO A 120 13.33 -6.73 39.42
CA PRO A 120 13.54 -6.72 40.85
C PRO A 120 15.04 -6.62 41.13
N ASP A 121 15.41 -5.80 42.12
CA ASP A 121 16.82 -5.67 42.49
C ASP A 121 17.31 -7.00 43.09
N MET A 122 18.40 -7.53 42.53
CA MET A 122 18.99 -8.78 42.98
C MET A 122 20.16 -8.48 43.90
N HIS A 123 19.90 -8.45 45.20
CA HIS A 123 20.97 -8.40 46.19
C HIS A 123 21.65 -9.76 46.30
N ARG A 124 22.88 -9.86 45.80
CA ARG A 124 23.72 -11.05 45.95
C ARG A 124 24.50 -10.94 47.25
N PHE A 125 24.07 -11.67 48.27
CA PHE A 125 24.82 -11.76 49.51
C PHE A 125 26.06 -12.63 49.33
N ARG A 126 27.24 -12.07 49.59
CA ARG A 126 28.50 -12.85 49.65
C ARG A 126 28.51 -13.82 50.84
N HIS A 127 27.78 -13.47 51.90
CA HIS A 127 27.71 -14.21 53.15
C HIS A 127 26.25 -14.42 53.53
N PRO A 128 25.59 -15.50 53.06
CA PRO A 128 24.19 -15.76 53.40
C PRO A 128 23.98 -15.92 54.91
N GLN A 129 25.02 -16.34 55.65
CA GLN A 129 24.99 -16.43 57.11
C GLN A 129 24.70 -15.10 57.82
N THR A 130 24.92 -13.94 57.19
CA THR A 130 24.63 -12.64 57.84
C THR A 130 23.14 -12.32 57.93
N ILE A 131 22.28 -13.05 57.21
CA ILE A 131 20.82 -12.91 57.34
C ILE A 131 20.34 -13.51 58.66
N VAL A 132 21.02 -14.57 59.12
CA VAL A 132 20.72 -15.26 60.37
C VAL A 132 21.52 -14.70 61.54
N ALA A 133 22.73 -14.21 61.27
CA ALA A 133 23.54 -13.55 62.28
C ALA A 133 22.97 -12.15 62.60
N GLY A 134 22.47 -11.97 63.82
CA GLY A 134 22.03 -10.68 64.33
C GLY A 134 23.15 -9.64 64.35
N SER A 135 22.79 -8.36 64.47
CA SER A 135 23.77 -7.27 64.57
C SER A 135 24.75 -7.53 65.71
N PRO A 136 26.08 -7.41 65.47
CA PRO A 136 27.09 -7.57 66.53
C PRO A 136 26.89 -6.62 67.71
N HIS A 137 26.19 -5.50 67.51
CA HIS A 137 25.98 -4.44 68.49
C HIS A 137 24.66 -4.57 69.26
N CYS A 138 23.82 -5.56 68.94
CA CYS A 138 22.52 -5.76 69.59
C CYS A 138 22.41 -7.13 70.27
N ASN A 139 23.54 -7.68 70.73
CA ASN A 139 23.54 -8.92 71.50
C ASN A 139 23.40 -8.60 73.00
N PRO A 140 22.47 -9.26 73.73
CA PRO A 140 22.36 -9.08 75.17
C PRO A 140 23.60 -9.62 75.88
N VAL A 141 24.01 -8.94 76.96
CA VAL A 141 25.18 -9.33 77.76
C VAL A 141 24.96 -10.73 78.33
N GLY A 142 25.83 -11.68 77.95
CA GLY A 142 25.75 -13.09 78.36
C GLY A 142 25.16 -14.05 77.33
N ALA A 143 24.75 -13.58 76.14
CA ALA A 143 24.31 -14.48 75.07
C ALA A 143 25.50 -15.23 74.43
N VAL A 144 25.47 -16.56 74.52
CA VAL A 144 26.42 -17.44 73.83
C VAL A 144 26.01 -17.53 72.35
N PRO A 145 26.90 -17.22 71.39
CA PRO A 145 26.56 -17.39 69.98
C PRO A 145 26.38 -18.88 69.68
N ASN A 146 25.19 -19.27 69.21
CA ASN A 146 24.91 -20.63 68.78
C ASN A 146 25.70 -20.94 67.50
N THR A 147 26.91 -21.44 67.66
CA THR A 147 27.73 -21.99 66.57
C THR A 147 27.35 -23.45 66.34
N GLN A 148 26.74 -23.76 65.19
CA GLN A 148 26.75 -25.09 64.57
C GLN A 148 27.65 -25.04 63.35
#